data_AF-A0A1G8K091-F1
#
_entry.id   AF-A0A1G8K091-F1
#
_cell.length_a   1.000
_cell.length_b   1.000
_cell.length_c   1.000
_cell.angle_alpha   90.00
_cell.angle_beta   90.00
_cell.angle_gamma   90.00
#
_symmetry.space_group_name_H-M   'P 1'
#
loop_
_entity.id
_entity.type
_entity.pdbx_description
1 polymer ?
#
loop_
_entity_poly.entity_id
_entity_poly.type
_entity_poly.pdbx_seq_one_letter_code
_entity_poly.pdbx_strand_id
1 'polypeptide(L)' 'MQKSIQYFGEVCIQRFLEIQKELYQNPKDLAEFILNVESEVRKLGRIFIEETLEEMDQLIRESDKRKKH' A
#
# COMPACT_ATOMS: atom_id res chain seq x y z
N MET A 1 6.29 -2.16 9.72
CA MET A 1 6.23 -2.76 8.37
C MET A 1 5.29 -3.97 8.31
N GLN A 2 4.64 -4.35 9.42
CA GLN A 2 3.68 -5.46 9.46
C GLN A 2 2.40 -5.16 8.68
N LYS A 3 1.83 -3.94 8.81
CA LYS A 3 0.55 -3.57 8.18
C LYS A 3 0.67 -3.56 6.66
N SER A 4 1.72 -2.95 6.13
CA SER A 4 1.98 -2.86 4.69
C SER A 4 2.25 -4.22 4.05
N ILE A 5 3.04 -5.08 4.70
CA ILE A 5 3.29 -6.45 4.24
C ILE A 5 2.00 -7.27 4.22
N GLN A 6 1.20 -7.18 5.30
CA GLN A 6 -0.07 -7.89 5.40
C GLN A 6 -1.05 -7.42 4.32
N TYR A 7 -1.22 -6.10 4.15
CA TYR A 7 -2.08 -5.55 3.10
C TYR A 7 -1.64 -6.00 1.71
N PHE A 8 -0.34 -6.03 1.44
CA PHE A 8 0.19 -6.53 0.18
C PHE A 8 -0.23 -7.99 -0.06
N GLY A 9 0.04 -8.88 0.90
CA GLY A 9 -0.19 -10.31 0.77
C GLY A 9 -1.67 -10.71 0.72
N GLU A 10 -2.48 -10.13 1.60
CA GLU A 10 -3.87 -10.57 1.80
C GLU A 10 -4.88 -9.82 0.92
N VAL A 11 -4.59 -8.57 0.55
CA VAL A 11 -5.55 -7.72 -0.16
C VAL A 11 -5.04 -7.37 -1.56
N CYS A 12 -3.84 -6.81 -1.66
CA CYS A 12 -3.35 -6.23 -2.91
C CYS A 12 -3.20 -7.29 -4.03
N ILE A 13 -2.65 -8.46 -3.71
CA ILE A 13 -2.55 -9.59 -4.67
C ILE A 13 -3.94 -10.00 -5.18
N GLN A 14 -4.91 -10.15 -4.28
CA GLN A 14 -6.27 -10.55 -4.65
C GLN A 14 -6.94 -9.51 -5.56
N ARG A 15 -6.75 -8.21 -5.26
CA ARG A 15 -7.26 -7.12 -6.10
C ARG A 15 -6.64 -7.10 -7.48
N PHE A 16 -5.33 -7.36 -7.60
CA PHE A 16 -4.70 -7.46 -8.93
C PHE A 16 -5.24 -8.63 -9.76
N LEU A 17 -5.55 -9.77 -9.13
CA LEU A 17 -6.18 -10.90 -9.82
C LEU A 17 -7.59 -10.55 -10.32
N GLU A 18 -8.36 -9.80 -9.54
CA GLU A 18 -9.68 -9.29 -9.94
C GLU A 18 -9.56 -8.33 -11.13
N ILE A 19 -8.67 -7.34 -11.04
CA ILE A 19 -8.42 -6.36 -12.12
C ILE A 19 -7.97 -7.06 -13.41
N GLN A 20 -7.11 -8.08 -13.31
CA GLN A 20 -6.70 -8.89 -14.45
C GLN A 20 -7.89 -9.65 -15.07
N LYS A 21 -8.77 -10.21 -14.25
CA LYS A 21 -9.97 -10.92 -14.70
C LYS A 21 -10.95 -9.98 -15.41
N GLU A 22 -11.13 -8.76 -14.91
CA GLU A 22 -11.95 -7.72 -15.53
C GLU A 22 -11.42 -7.35 -16.93
N LEU A 23 -10.09 -7.20 -17.06
CA LEU A 23 -9.47 -6.96 -18.37
C LEU A 23 -9.74 -8.13 -19.34
N TYR A 24 -9.67 -9.38 -18.89
CA TYR A 24 -10.00 -10.52 -19.76
C TYR A 24 -11.47 -10.56 -20.19
N GLN A 25 -12.38 -10.05 -19.36
CA GLN A 25 -13.80 -9.92 -19.71
C GLN A 25 -14.06 -8.78 -20.69
N ASN A 26 -13.29 -7.69 -20.62
CA ASN A 26 -13.36 -6.58 -21.56
C ASN A 26 -11.97 -6.08 -22.01
N PRO A 27 -11.30 -6.78 -22.95
CA PRO A 27 -9.91 -6.49 -23.31
C PRO A 27 -9.66 -5.13 -23.97
N LYS A 28 -10.72 -4.45 -24.41
CA LYS A 28 -10.63 -3.13 -25.03
C LYS A 28 -10.52 -2.01 -24.02
N ASP A 29 -10.86 -2.27 -22.75
CA ASP A 29 -10.86 -1.26 -21.70
C ASP A 29 -9.53 -1.20 -20.95
N LEU A 30 -8.47 -0.90 -21.71
CA LEU A 30 -7.11 -0.82 -21.16
C LEU A 30 -6.95 0.39 -20.22
N ALA A 31 -7.74 1.45 -20.44
CA ALA A 31 -7.70 2.65 -19.63
C ALA A 31 -8.16 2.35 -18.20
N GLU A 32 -9.31 1.67 -18.05
CA GLU A 32 -9.84 1.28 -16.74
C GLU A 32 -8.90 0.30 -16.03
N PHE A 33 -8.32 -0.67 -16.74
CA PHE A 33 -7.30 -1.56 -16.20
C PHE A 33 -6.11 -0.78 -15.61
N ILE A 34 -5.54 0.17 -16.35
CA ILE A 34 -4.41 0.98 -15.88
C ILE A 34 -4.79 1.80 -14.66
N LEU A 35 -5.97 2.45 -14.67
CA LEU A 35 -6.44 3.26 -13.55
C LEU A 35 -6.65 2.41 -12.28
N ASN A 36 -7.16 1.20 -12.42
CA ASN A 36 -7.37 0.31 -11.28
C ASN A 36 -6.05 -0.21 -10.70
N VAL A 37 -5.07 -0.57 -11.55
CA VAL A 37 -3.72 -0.93 -11.09
C VAL A 37 -3.07 0.26 -10.37
N GLU A 38 -3.12 1.44 -10.97
CA GLU A 38 -2.57 2.68 -10.42
C GLU A 38 -3.17 2.98 -9.04
N SER A 39 -4.49 2.87 -8.90
CA SER A 39 -5.22 3.07 -7.65
C SER A 39 -4.77 2.13 -6.54
N GLU A 40 -4.66 0.81 -6.80
CA GLU A 40 -4.23 -0.17 -5.80
C GLU A 40 -2.76 0.02 -5.41
N VAL A 41 -1.87 0.31 -6.36
CA VAL A 41 -0.46 0.62 -6.07
C VAL A 41 -0.35 1.90 -5.21
N ARG A 42 -1.08 2.95 -5.56
CA ARG A 42 -1.10 4.21 -4.77
C ARG A 42 -1.61 3.97 -3.36
N LYS A 43 -2.61 3.10 -3.19
CA LYS A 43 -3.13 2.72 -1.86
C LYS A 43 -2.11 1.94 -1.05
N LEU A 44 -1.45 0.94 -1.62
CA LEU A 44 -0.35 0.22 -0.96
C LEU A 44 0.78 1.18 -0.53
N GLY A 45 1.18 2.10 -1.43
CA GLY A 45 2.20 3.11 -1.14
C GLY A 45 1.83 4.04 0.02
N ARG A 46 0.56 4.45 0.12
CA ARG A 46 0.07 5.23 1.27
C ARG A 46 0.24 4.48 2.59
N ILE A 47 -0.18 3.22 2.64
CA ILE A 47 -0.07 2.38 3.85
C ILE A 47 1.40 2.21 4.25
N PHE A 48 2.28 2.01 3.27
CA PHE A 48 3.72 1.90 3.50
C PHE A 48 4.32 3.17 4.11
N ILE A 49 3.99 4.34 3.54
CA ILE A 49 4.48 5.64 4.03
C ILE A 49 3.95 5.90 5.45
N GLU A 50 2.65 5.67 5.67
CA GLU A 50 2.02 5.85 6.97
C GLU A 50 2.72 5.01 8.05
N GLU A 51 2.90 3.72 7.78
CA GLU A 51 3.56 2.82 8.73
C GLU A 51 5.03 3.20 8.98
N THR A 52 5.75 3.64 7.94
CA THR A 52 7.12 4.13 8.08
C THR A 52 7.18 5.36 8.99
N LEU A 53 6.25 6.30 8.81
CA LEU A 53 6.18 7.51 9.63
C LEU A 53 5.81 7.20 11.09
N GLU A 54 4.91 6.24 11.32
CA GLU A 54 4.57 5.74 12.67
C GLU A 54 5.81 5.16 13.37
N GLU A 55 6.58 4.32 12.67
CA GLU A 55 7.83 3.76 13.21
C GLU A 55 8.87 4.83 13.51
N MET A 56 9.03 5.81 12.61
CA MET A 56 9.93 6.93 12.83
C MET A 56 9.53 7.77 14.05
N ASP A 57 8.23 8.08 14.24
CA ASP A 57 7.78 8.82 15.43
C ASP A 57 8.07 8.03 16.71
N GLN A 58 7.84 6.71 16.70
CA GLN A 58 8.15 5.86 17.86
C GLN A 58 9.65 5.90 18.20
N LEU A 59 10.52 5.74 17.21
CA LEU A 59 11.97 5.84 17.42
C LEU A 59 12.40 7.21 17.95
N ILE A 60 11.78 8.29 17.46
CA ILE A 60 12.04 9.65 17.95
C ILE A 60 11.60 9.80 19.41
N ARG A 61 10.41 9.29 19.78
CA ARG A 61 9.90 9.27 21.17
C ARG A 61 10.81 8.48 22.11
N GLU A 62 11.34 7.37 21.63
CA GLU A 62 12.22 6.50 22.41
C GLU A 62 13.64 7.04 22.53
N SER A 63 14.04 7.95 21.64
CA SER A 63 15.39 8.53 21.63
C SER A 63 15.72 9.28 22.93
N ASP A 64 16.93 9.04 23.45
CA ASP A 64 17.41 9.69 24.67
C ASP A 64 17.51 11.22 24.52
N LYS A 65 17.71 11.72 23.31
CA LYS A 65 17.72 13.17 23.03
C LYS A 65 16.37 13.81 23.33
N ARG A 66 15.25 13.16 22.97
CA ARG A 66 13.91 13.69 23.23
C ARG A 66 13.53 13.55 24.70
N LYS A 67 13.97 12.50 25.39
CA LYS A 67 13.71 12.29 26.83
C LYS A 67 14.47 13.25 27.76
N LYS A 68 15.48 13.95 27.24
CA LYS A 68 16.27 14.96 27.96
C LYS A 68 15.67 16.37 27.92
N HIS A 69 14.56 16.56 27.21
CA HIS A 69 13.78 17.81 27.09
C HIS A 69 12.34 17.55 27.53
#